data_AF-A0A174NN00-F1
#
_entry.id   AF-A0A174NN00-F1
#
_cell.length_a   1.000
_cell.length_b   1.000
_cell.length_c   1.000
_cell.angle_alpha   90.00
_cell.angle_beta   90.00
_cell.angle_gamma   90.00
#
_symmetry.space_group_name_H-M   'P 1'
#
loop_
_entity.id
_entity.type
_entity.pdbx_description
1 polymer ?
#
loop_
_entity_poly.entity_id
_entity_poly.type
_entity_poly.pdbx_seq_one_letter_code
_entity_poly.pdbx_strand_id
1 'polypeptide(L)'
;MPKSYEICLRLSAEEKERLEHSARTCGLSKTAYLRRLILGKEVKALPSQEIKALRTEVHKIGVNINQIARSVNAGIAKAEDARRGLYLLEQVYELMYEVAKK
;
A
#
# COMPACT_ATOMS: atom_id res chain seq x y z
N MET A 1 28.09 -8.31 -20.59
CA MET A 1 26.93 -7.42 -20.35
C MET A 1 25.82 -7.81 -21.32
N PRO A 2 24.56 -7.94 -20.90
CA PRO A 2 23.47 -8.22 -21.83
C PRO A 2 23.35 -7.09 -22.86
N LYS A 3 23.01 -7.42 -24.12
CA LYS A 3 22.79 -6.42 -25.16
C LYS A 3 21.59 -5.54 -24.78
N SER A 4 21.80 -4.22 -24.80
CA SER A 4 20.72 -3.25 -24.64
C SER A 4 20.16 -2.88 -26.01
N TYR A 5 18.84 -2.76 -26.11
CA TYR A 5 18.13 -2.33 -27.32
C TYR A 5 17.33 -1.08 -26.99
N GLU A 6 17.42 -0.08 -27.86
CA GLU A 6 16.63 1.15 -27.77
C GLU A 6 15.43 1.08 -28.70
N ILE A 7 14.31 1.67 -28.26
CA ILE A 7 13.09 1.79 -29.05
C ILE A 7 12.69 3.26 -29.11
N CYS A 8 12.48 3.78 -30.31
CA CYS A 8 11.95 5.11 -30.53
C CYS A 8 10.47 4.98 -30.91
N LEU A 9 9.59 5.50 -30.06
CA LEU A 9 8.15 5.43 -30.26
C LEU A 9 7.61 6.81 -30.63
N ARG A 10 7.02 6.94 -31.82
CA ARG A 10 6.29 8.14 -32.23
C ARG A 10 4.87 8.02 -31.73
N LEU A 11 4.41 9.04 -31.01
CA LEU A 11 3.08 9.11 -30.42
C LEU A 11 2.40 10.40 -30.89
N SER A 12 1.09 10.32 -31.10
CA SER A 12 0.23 11.50 -31.15
C SER A 12 0.17 12.18 -29.77
N ALA A 13 -0.35 13.41 -29.74
CA ALA A 13 -0.50 14.16 -28.49
C ALA A 13 -1.37 13.40 -27.47
N GLU A 14 -2.49 12.82 -27.92
CA GLU A 14 -3.41 12.07 -27.07
C GLU A 14 -2.80 10.77 -26.52
N GLU A 15 -2.01 10.06 -27.33
CA GLU A 15 -1.35 8.82 -26.90
C GLU A 15 -0.24 9.13 -25.88
N LYS A 16 0.51 10.21 -26.09
CA LYS A 16 1.50 10.68 -25.12
C LYS A 16 0.83 11.03 -23.79
N GLU A 17 -0.28 11.77 -23.83
CA GLU A 17 -1.01 12.17 -22.62
C GLU A 17 -1.55 10.95 -21.86
N ARG A 18 -2.17 10.00 -22.57
CA ARG A 18 -2.61 8.72 -21.99
C ARG A 18 -1.46 7.96 -21.34
N LEU A 19 -0.32 7.81 -22.03
CA LEU A 19 0.85 7.13 -21.49
C LEU A 19 1.36 7.83 -20.20
N GLU A 20 1.44 9.15 -20.20
CA GLU A 20 1.88 9.93 -19.04
C GLU A 20 0.89 9.87 -17.89
N HIS A 21 -0.41 9.86 -18.18
CA HIS A 21 -1.45 9.70 -17.16
C HIS A 21 -1.38 8.30 -16.54
N SER A 22 -1.43 7.23 -17.33
CA SER A 22 -1.39 5.85 -16.83
C SER A 22 -0.11 5.54 -16.06
N ALA A 23 1.05 6.01 -16.54
CA ALA A 23 2.31 5.85 -15.83
C ALA A 23 2.28 6.56 -14.46
N ARG A 24 1.75 7.79 -14.39
CA ARG A 24 1.58 8.54 -13.13
C ARG A 24 0.62 7.86 -12.17
N THR A 25 -0.53 7.39 -12.65
CA THR A 25 -1.52 6.68 -11.82
C THR A 25 -0.94 5.40 -11.22
N CYS A 26 0.07 4.80 -11.83
CA CYS A 26 0.75 3.61 -11.32
C CYS A 26 2.04 3.93 -10.54
N GLY A 27 2.43 5.21 -10.41
CA GLY A 27 3.67 5.63 -9.78
C GLY A 27 4.94 5.19 -10.51
N LEU A 28 4.86 5.03 -11.83
CA LEU A 28 5.95 4.55 -12.68
C LEU A 28 6.45 5.65 -13.61
N SER A 29 7.73 5.57 -13.99
CA SER A 29 8.20 6.30 -15.17
C SER A 29 7.59 5.70 -16.43
N LYS A 30 7.51 6.47 -17.52
CA LYS A 30 7.04 5.99 -18.84
C LYS A 30 7.75 4.69 -19.26
N THR A 31 9.08 4.65 -19.10
CA THR A 31 9.90 3.47 -19.41
C THR A 31 9.57 2.27 -18.53
N ALA A 32 9.38 2.47 -17.23
CA ALA A 32 9.04 1.40 -16.30
C ALA A 32 7.63 0.84 -16.55
N TYR A 33 6.68 1.73 -16.86
CA TYR A 33 5.31 1.38 -17.24
C TYR A 33 5.30 0.51 -18.52
N LEU A 34 5.94 0.98 -19.59
CA LEU A 34 6.04 0.23 -20.85
C LEU A 34 6.76 -1.11 -20.68
N ARG A 35 7.87 -1.16 -19.92
CA ARG A 35 8.57 -2.43 -19.64
C ARG A 35 7.69 -3.41 -18.89
N ARG A 36 6.87 -2.96 -17.93
CA ARG A 36 5.92 -3.86 -17.22
C ARG A 36 4.86 -4.40 -18.17
N LEU A 37 4.30 -3.55 -19.04
CA LEU A 37 3.33 -3.98 -20.05
C LEU A 37 3.93 -5.03 -21.01
N ILE A 38 5.13 -4.79 -21.53
CA ILE A 38 5.84 -5.74 -22.41
C ILE A 38 6.08 -7.08 -21.72
N LEU A 39 6.42 -7.05 -20.43
CA LEU A 39 6.66 -8.26 -19.62
C LEU A 39 5.36 -8.92 -19.11
N GLY A 40 4.18 -8.41 -19.46
CA GLY A 40 2.90 -8.90 -18.95
C GLY A 40 2.76 -8.81 -17.42
N LYS A 41 3.56 -7.96 -16.75
CA LYS A 41 3.51 -7.80 -15.31
C LYS A 41 2.31 -6.95 -14.92
N GLU A 42 1.63 -7.31 -13.83
CA GLU A 42 0.54 -6.49 -13.29
C GLU A 42 0.99 -5.04 -13.08
N VAL A 43 0.25 -4.12 -13.70
CA VAL A 43 0.43 -2.69 -13.50
C VAL A 43 -0.70 -2.21 -12.60
N LYS A 44 -0.43 -2.25 -11.29
CA LYS A 44 -1.38 -1.79 -10.28
C LYS A 44 -1.34 -0.27 -10.17
N ALA A 45 -2.51 0.34 -10.09
CA ALA A 45 -2.64 1.74 -9.71
C ALA A 45 -1.99 1.96 -8.33
N LEU A 46 -1.53 3.18 -8.09
CA LEU A 46 -1.07 3.60 -6.78
C LEU A 46 -2.22 3.38 -5.79
N PRO A 47 -1.95 2.85 -4.59
CA PRO A 47 -2.94 2.86 -3.53
C PRO A 47 -3.43 4.30 -3.34
N SER A 48 -4.75 4.49 -3.27
CA SER A 48 -5.35 5.79 -3.02
C SER A 48 -4.80 6.39 -1.73
N GLN A 49 -4.86 7.72 -1.60
CA GLN A 49 -4.45 8.39 -0.36
C GLN A 49 -5.24 7.86 0.84
N GLU A 50 -6.50 7.48 0.64
CA GLU A 50 -7.35 6.84 1.64
C GLU A 50 -6.77 5.49 2.10
N ILE A 51 -6.36 4.62 1.17
CA ILE A 51 -5.72 3.34 1.52
C ILE A 51 -4.39 3.56 2.26
N LYS A 52 -3.63 4.60 1.91
CA LYS A 52 -2.40 4.97 2.62
C LYS A 52 -2.67 5.48 4.04
N ALA A 53 -3.68 6.34 4.20
CA ALA A 53 -4.10 6.86 5.50
C ALA A 53 -4.56 5.71 6.41
N LEU A 54 -5.43 4.84 5.90
CA LEU A 54 -5.87 3.62 6.58
C LEU A 54 -4.69 2.75 7.02
N ARG A 55 -3.75 2.47 6.10
CA ARG A 55 -2.55 1.68 6.43
C ARG A 55 -1.77 2.31 7.58
N THR A 56 -1.71 3.64 7.62
CA THR A 56 -1.02 4.39 8.68
C THR A 56 -1.75 4.26 10.02
N GLU A 57 -3.08 4.33 10.03
CA GLU A 57 -3.89 4.15 11.23
C GLU A 57 -3.79 2.73 11.79
N VAL A 58 -3.96 1.71 10.94
CA VAL A 58 -3.77 0.31 11.32
C VAL A 58 -2.36 0.07 11.87
N HIS A 59 -1.35 0.70 11.28
CA HIS A 59 0.02 0.60 11.79
C HIS A 59 0.17 1.18 13.20
N LYS A 60 -0.41 2.35 13.48
CA LYS A 60 -0.38 2.96 14.82
C LYS A 60 -1.06 2.07 15.86
N ILE A 61 -2.21 1.48 15.51
CA ILE A 61 -2.92 0.55 16.40
C ILE A 61 -2.06 -0.70 16.66
N GLY A 62 -1.47 -1.27 15.60
CA GLY A 62 -0.56 -2.41 15.71
C GLY A 62 0.66 -2.15 16.59
N VAL A 63 1.22 -0.93 16.55
CA VAL A 63 2.31 -0.53 17.46
C VAL A 63 1.87 -0.59 18.92
N ASN A 64 0.67 -0.09 19.24
CA ASN A 64 0.13 -0.13 20.61
C ASN A 64 -0.13 -1.57 21.08
N ILE A 65 -0.69 -2.42 20.21
CA ILE A 65 -0.89 -3.85 20.51
C ILE A 65 0.47 -4.52 20.78
N ASN A 66 1.49 -4.23 19.97
CA ASN A 66 2.82 -4.80 20.15
C ASN A 66 3.52 -4.30 21.43
N GLN A 67 3.21 -3.09 21.90
CA GLN A 67 3.67 -2.62 23.21
C GLN A 67 3.00 -3.42 24.34
N ILE A 68 1.69 -3.66 24.26
CA ILE A 68 0.96 -4.48 25.22
C ILE A 68 1.52 -5.91 25.24
N ALA A 69 1.72 -6.53 24.08
CA ALA A 69 2.30 -7.87 23.98
C ALA A 69 3.70 -7.95 24.61
N ARG A 70 4.55 -6.93 24.41
CA ARG A 70 5.86 -6.86 25.08
C ARG A 70 5.74 -6.70 26.59
N SER A 71 4.80 -5.89 27.06
CA SER A 71 4.50 -5.74 28.50
C SER A 71 4.04 -7.06 29.13
N VAL A 72 3.21 -7.83 28.41
CA VAL A 72 2.76 -9.17 28.82
C VAL A 72 3.93 -10.14 28.87
N ASN A 73 4.76 -10.18 27.83
CA ASN A 73 5.94 -11.05 27.79
C ASN A 73 6.97 -10.72 28.87
N ALA A 74 7.02 -9.45 29.30
CA ALA A 74 7.87 -9.01 30.41
C ALA A 74 7.24 -9.30 31.80
N GLY A 75 6.02 -9.84 31.86
CA GLY A 75 5.33 -10.17 33.11
C GLY A 75 4.83 -8.97 33.91
N ILE A 76 4.79 -7.77 33.32
CA ILE A 76 4.41 -6.51 34.01
C ILE A 76 3.01 -6.01 33.61
N ALA A 77 2.36 -6.65 32.64
CA ALA A 77 1.04 -6.26 32.17
C ALA A 77 -0.07 -6.55 33.19
N LYS A 78 -1.06 -5.66 33.22
CA LYS A 78 -2.27 -5.80 34.03
C LYS A 78 -3.43 -6.35 33.20
N ALA A 79 -4.48 -6.82 33.87
CA ALA A 79 -5.73 -7.23 33.21
C ALA A 79 -6.35 -6.11 32.35
N GLU A 80 -6.11 -4.84 32.69
CA GLU A 80 -6.50 -3.67 31.91
C GLU A 80 -5.77 -3.58 30.56
N ASP A 81 -4.48 -3.93 30.52
CA ASP A 81 -3.69 -3.92 29.28
C ASP A 81 -4.21 -4.98 28.31
N ALA A 82 -4.58 -6.16 28.83
CA ALA A 82 -5.20 -7.21 28.02
C ALA A 82 -6.56 -6.79 27.44
N ARG A 83 -7.42 -6.15 28.26
CA ARG A 83 -8.69 -5.57 27.78
C ARG A 83 -8.48 -4.49 26.72
N ARG A 84 -7.49 -3.62 26.92
CA ARG A 84 -7.11 -2.60 25.95
C ARG A 84 -6.59 -3.21 24.65
N GLY A 85 -5.82 -4.29 24.73
CA GLY A 85 -5.35 -5.05 23.56
C GLY A 85 -6.51 -5.61 22.74
N LEU A 86 -7.51 -6.19 23.40
CA LEU A 86 -8.72 -6.70 22.76
C LEU A 86 -9.50 -5.59 22.04
N TYR A 87 -9.72 -4.46 22.71
CA TYR A 87 -10.39 -3.30 22.12
C TYR A 87 -9.65 -2.77 20.88
N LEU A 88 -8.32 -2.68 20.92
CA LEU A 88 -7.52 -2.25 19.76
C LEU A 88 -7.65 -3.22 18.56
N LEU A 89 -7.81 -4.53 18.81
CA LEU A 89 -8.06 -5.51 17.76
C LEU A 89 -9.45 -5.33 17.13
N GLU A 90 -10.47 -5.04 17.94
CA GLU A 90 -11.82 -4.70 17.46
C GLU A 90 -11.80 -3.45 16.58
N GLN A 91 -11.06 -2.40 16.98
CA GLN A 91 -10.90 -1.19 16.16
C GLN A 91 -10.26 -1.48 14.79
N VAL A 92 -9.24 -2.35 14.74
CA VAL A 92 -8.64 -2.76 13.45
C VAL A 92 -9.68 -3.48 12.59
N TYR A 93 -10.50 -4.36 13.18
CA TYR A 93 -11.54 -5.07 12.46
C TYR A 93 -12.59 -4.12 11.87
N GLU A 94 -13.07 -3.14 12.65
CA GLU A 94 -14.01 -2.12 12.18
C GLU A 94 -13.43 -1.29 11.02
N LEU A 95 -12.19 -0.80 11.18
CA LEU A 95 -11.49 -0.04 10.13
C LEU A 95 -11.33 -0.84 8.82
N MET A 96 -11.01 -2.13 8.92
CA MET A 96 -10.92 -3.00 7.75
C MET A 96 -12.29 -3.25 7.10
N TYR A 97 -13.34 -3.39 7.90
CA TYR A 97 -14.70 -3.65 7.43
C TYR A 97 -15.31 -2.44 6.71
N GLU A 98 -15.11 -1.23 7.22
CA GLU A 98 -15.55 -0.01 6.54
C GLU A 98 -14.95 0.15 5.14
N VAL A 99 -13.71 -0.29 4.96
CA VAL A 99 -12.99 -0.22 3.69
C VAL A 99 -13.44 -1.32 2.74
N ALA A 100 -13.72 -2.53 3.26
CA ALA A 100 -14.25 -3.62 2.45
C ALA A 100 -15.71 -3.40 2.00
N LYS A 101 -16.46 -2.57 2.72
CA LYS A 101 -17.83 -2.17 2.37
C LYS A 101 -17.92 -1.10 1.28
N LYS A 102 -16.83 -0.36 1.05
CA LYS A 102 -16.72 0.65 -0.01
C LYS A 102 -16.24 0.00 -1.31
#